data_AF-A0AAW1MQC7-F1
#
_entry.id   AF-A0AAW1MQC7-F1
#
_cell.length_a   1.000
_cell.length_b   1.000
_cell.length_c   1.000
_cell.angle_alpha   90.00
_cell.angle_beta   90.00
_cell.angle_gamma   90.00
#
_symmetry.space_group_name_H-M   'P 1'
#
loop_
_entity.id
_entity.type
_entity.pdbx_description
1 polymer ?
#
loop_
_entity_poly.entity_id
_entity_poly.type
_entity_poly.pdbx_seq_one_letter_code
_entity_poly.pdbx_strand_id
1 'polypeptide(L)'
;MDQKMKKVSNKKVKDCEASIPIAYGNVAFWLGKKASEYQSHRWTVYVRGAANEDLGVAVKRVVFQLHSSFNNPTRVVEYPPFELTECGWGEFEIAITLYFHSDVCDKPLSLYHHLKLYPEDDSGPLSTKKPVVVESYDEIVFSEPSDAFVARVQNHPAVNVPRLSSGAHLSSSGVFF
;
A
#
# COMPACT_ATOMS: atom_id res chain seq x y z
N MET A 1 36.20 15.18 -4.90
CA MET A 1 35.19 15.71 -5.84
C MET A 1 33.85 15.57 -5.17
N ASP A 2 33.45 16.60 -4.42
CA ASP A 2 32.19 16.62 -3.69
C ASP A 2 31.02 16.74 -4.66
N GLN A 3 30.28 15.65 -4.85
CA GLN A 3 28.97 15.72 -5.48
C GLN A 3 28.00 16.41 -4.52
N LYS A 4 27.83 17.72 -4.74
CA LYS A 4 26.82 18.55 -4.09
C LYS A 4 25.44 17.95 -4.36
N MET A 5 24.90 17.22 -3.38
CA MET A 5 23.55 16.69 -3.38
C MET A 5 22.59 17.85 -3.67
N LYS A 6 22.01 17.89 -4.88
CA LYS A 6 21.00 18.90 -5.24
C LYS A 6 19.81 18.68 -4.31
N LYS A 7 19.64 19.60 -3.36
CA LYS A 7 18.45 19.70 -2.52
C LYS A 7 17.26 19.86 -3.47
N VAL A 8 16.50 18.78 -3.67
CA VAL A 8 15.25 18.82 -4.44
C VAL A 8 14.38 19.88 -3.76
N SER A 9 14.03 20.93 -4.49
CA SER A 9 13.14 21.96 -3.96
C SER A 9 11.76 21.35 -3.80
N ASN A 10 11.40 20.96 -2.57
CA ASN A 10 10.06 20.49 -2.20
C ASN A 10 9.09 21.68 -2.12
N LYS A 11 8.91 22.39 -3.25
CA LYS A 11 7.78 23.30 -3.40
C LYS A 11 6.51 22.45 -3.39
N LYS A 12 5.52 22.89 -2.61
CA LYS A 12 4.22 22.25 -2.50
C LYS A 12 3.23 22.94 -3.43
N VAL A 13 2.37 22.16 -4.07
CA VAL A 13 1.23 22.68 -4.83
C VAL A 13 0.10 22.97 -3.84
N LYS A 14 -0.18 24.24 -3.57
CA LYS A 14 -1.31 24.64 -2.71
C LYS A 14 -2.64 24.25 -3.35
N ASP A 15 -3.61 23.92 -2.52
CA ASP A 15 -4.99 23.58 -2.92
C ASP A 15 -5.08 22.41 -3.92
N CYS A 16 -4.06 21.56 -3.96
CA CYS A 16 -4.03 20.33 -4.73
C CYS A 16 -4.06 19.13 -3.78
N GLU A 17 -4.83 18.12 -4.15
CA GLU A 17 -4.83 16.82 -3.48
C GLU A 17 -4.46 15.76 -4.52
N ALA A 18 -3.64 14.78 -4.15
CA ALA A 18 -3.43 13.59 -4.97
C ALA A 18 -3.98 12.40 -4.18
N SER A 19 -4.69 11.49 -4.84
CA SER A 19 -5.23 10.30 -4.19
C SER A 19 -4.84 9.00 -4.90
N ILE A 20 -4.71 7.93 -4.12
CA ILE A 20 -4.36 6.59 -4.59
C ILE A 20 -5.40 5.62 -4.06
N PRO A 21 -6.31 5.11 -4.92
CA PRO A 21 -7.20 4.00 -4.58
C PRO A 21 -6.40 2.72 -4.31
N ILE A 22 -6.58 2.13 -3.14
CA ILE A 22 -5.94 0.89 -2.74
C ILE A 22 -6.96 -0.17 -2.34
N ALA A 23 -6.54 -1.41 -2.43
CA ALA A 23 -7.19 -2.54 -1.80
C ALA A 23 -6.16 -3.25 -0.92
N TYR A 24 -6.55 -3.60 0.31
CA TYR A 24 -5.70 -4.36 1.22
C TYR A 24 -6.52 -5.45 1.90
N GLY A 25 -5.87 -6.56 2.21
CA GLY A 25 -6.57 -7.69 2.79
C GLY A 25 -5.77 -8.98 2.73
N ASN A 26 -6.47 -10.11 2.74
CA ASN A 26 -5.85 -11.41 2.60
C ASN A 26 -6.64 -12.38 1.73
N VAL A 27 -5.90 -13.34 1.19
CA VAL A 27 -6.43 -14.59 0.63
C VAL A 27 -5.90 -15.76 1.46
N ALA A 28 -6.72 -16.75 1.76
CA ALA A 28 -6.34 -17.93 2.53
C ALA A 28 -6.87 -19.23 1.89
N PHE A 29 -6.02 -20.24 1.85
CA PHE A 29 -6.31 -21.58 1.34
C PHE A 29 -6.16 -22.60 2.46
N TRP A 30 -7.21 -23.39 2.68
CA TRP A 30 -7.10 -24.57 3.53
C TRP A 30 -6.17 -25.62 2.90
N LEU A 31 -5.24 -26.16 3.69
CA LEU A 31 -4.21 -27.09 3.21
C LEU A 31 -4.71 -28.53 3.05
N GLY A 32 -5.94 -28.84 3.46
CA GLY A 32 -6.53 -30.15 3.27
C GLY A 32 -5.73 -31.26 3.97
N LYS A 33 -5.42 -32.33 3.23
CA LYS A 33 -4.61 -33.45 3.73
C LYS A 33 -3.18 -33.06 4.13
N LYS A 34 -2.69 -31.90 3.71
CA LYS A 34 -1.37 -31.37 4.09
C LYS A 34 -1.42 -30.51 5.35
N ALA A 35 -2.61 -30.25 5.89
CA ALA A 35 -2.77 -29.49 7.13
C ALA A 35 -2.14 -30.25 8.30
N SER A 36 -1.54 -29.49 9.21
CA SER A 36 -1.11 -29.95 10.54
C SER A 36 -1.78 -29.08 11.60
N GLU A 37 -1.63 -29.46 12.87
CA GLU A 37 -2.12 -28.68 14.02
C GLU A 37 -1.63 -27.22 13.99
N TYR A 38 -0.38 -26.99 13.57
CA TYR A 38 0.24 -25.66 13.56
C TYR A 38 0.19 -24.95 12.19
N GLN A 39 -0.18 -25.66 11.13
CA GLN A 39 -0.26 -25.12 9.78
C GLN A 39 -1.48 -25.71 9.09
N SER A 40 -2.65 -25.10 9.32
CA SER A 40 -3.90 -25.54 8.71
C SER A 40 -4.21 -24.78 7.41
N HIS A 41 -3.73 -23.54 7.30
CA HIS A 41 -3.95 -22.68 6.15
C HIS A 41 -2.63 -22.11 5.63
N ARG A 42 -2.57 -21.89 4.31
CA ARG A 42 -1.62 -20.98 3.68
C ARG A 42 -2.36 -19.70 3.34
N TRP A 43 -1.87 -18.57 3.80
CA TRP A 43 -2.50 -17.27 3.60
C TRP A 43 -1.50 -16.27 3.05
N THR A 44 -2.03 -15.27 2.34
CA THR A 44 -1.26 -14.18 1.75
C THR A 44 -1.97 -12.88 2.11
N VAL A 45 -1.29 -12.01 2.86
CA VAL A 45 -1.73 -10.64 3.14
C VAL A 45 -1.09 -9.72 2.12
N TYR A 46 -1.80 -8.69 1.67
CA TYR A 46 -1.31 -7.81 0.61
C TYR A 46 -1.89 -6.40 0.68
N VAL A 47 -1.20 -5.48 -0.01
CA VAL A 47 -1.70 -4.15 -0.39
C VAL A 47 -1.45 -3.96 -1.88
N ARG A 48 -2.46 -3.53 -2.63
CA ARG A 48 -2.41 -3.35 -4.09
C ARG A 48 -3.20 -2.13 -4.53
N GLY A 49 -2.96 -1.64 -5.75
CA GLY A 49 -3.86 -0.66 -6.37
C GLY A 49 -5.25 -1.26 -6.55
N ALA A 50 -6.30 -0.46 -6.38
CA ALA A 50 -7.67 -0.96 -6.44
C ALA A 50 -7.98 -1.64 -7.79
N ALA A 51 -7.42 -1.14 -8.90
CA ALA A 51 -7.49 -1.77 -10.22
C ALA A 51 -6.19 -2.50 -10.61
N ASN A 52 -5.41 -2.95 -9.63
CA ASN A 52 -4.11 -3.62 -9.77
C ASN A 52 -3.01 -2.75 -10.40
N GLU A 53 -3.06 -1.44 -10.18
CA GLU A 53 -1.99 -0.55 -10.59
C GLU A 53 -0.73 -0.71 -9.74
N ASP A 54 0.41 -0.30 -10.30
CA ASP A 54 1.69 -0.31 -9.60
C ASP A 54 1.77 0.83 -8.57
N LEU A 55 1.75 0.46 -7.29
CA LEU A 55 1.87 1.39 -6.16
C LEU A 55 3.31 1.88 -5.94
N GLY A 56 4.31 1.26 -6.57
CA GLY A 56 5.73 1.58 -6.41
C GLY A 56 6.09 3.03 -6.77
N VAL A 57 5.23 3.73 -7.54
CA VAL A 57 5.37 5.16 -7.86
C VAL A 57 5.26 6.07 -6.63
N ALA A 58 4.54 5.62 -5.59
CA ALA A 58 4.30 6.38 -4.37
C ALA A 58 4.80 5.66 -3.12
N VAL A 59 4.56 4.35 -3.04
CA VAL A 59 4.95 3.49 -1.92
C VAL A 59 6.38 3.00 -2.13
N LYS A 60 7.25 3.28 -1.17
CA LYS A 60 8.64 2.85 -1.16
C LYS A 60 8.80 1.45 -0.59
N ARG A 61 8.05 1.10 0.46
CA ARG A 61 8.06 -0.22 1.09
C ARG A 61 6.82 -0.39 1.97
N VAL A 62 6.45 -1.64 2.21
CA VAL A 62 5.39 -2.02 3.15
C VAL A 62 5.97 -2.87 4.26
N VAL A 63 5.56 -2.60 5.49
CA VAL A 63 5.92 -3.40 6.66
C VAL A 63 4.67 -4.11 7.18
N PHE A 64 4.72 -5.43 7.23
CA PHE A 64 3.68 -6.26 7.83
C PHE A 64 4.14 -6.68 9.23
N GLN A 65 3.37 -6.31 10.25
CA GLN A 65 3.60 -6.74 11.62
C GLN A 65 2.65 -7.90 11.95
N LEU A 66 3.21 -9.10 12.07
CA LEU A 66 2.52 -10.31 12.43
C LEU A 66 2.41 -10.50 13.95
N HIS A 67 1.62 -11.48 14.36
CA HIS A 67 1.55 -11.92 15.75
C HIS A 67 2.92 -12.42 16.27
N SER A 68 3.19 -12.23 17.56
CA SER A 68 4.49 -12.52 18.20
C SER A 68 4.90 -14.00 18.16
N SER A 69 3.98 -14.91 17.87
CA SER A 69 4.25 -16.33 17.70
C SER A 69 5.02 -16.67 16.41
N PHE A 70 5.08 -15.75 15.44
CA PHE A 70 5.84 -15.95 14.21
C PHE A 70 7.31 -15.59 14.42
N ASN A 71 8.20 -16.39 13.82
CA ASN A 71 9.61 -16.01 13.73
C ASN A 71 9.73 -14.76 12.85
N ASN A 72 10.50 -13.76 13.33
CA ASN A 72 10.63 -12.45 12.71
C ASN A 72 9.26 -11.84 12.38
N PRO A 73 8.45 -11.48 13.38
CA PRO A 73 7.06 -11.08 13.14
C PRO A 73 6.95 -9.77 12.34
N THR A 74 7.99 -8.95 12.31
CA THR A 74 8.08 -7.77 11.45
C THR A 74 8.67 -8.17 10.09
N ARG A 75 7.89 -8.05 9.01
CA ARG A 75 8.31 -8.36 7.65
C ARG A 75 8.32 -7.10 6.80
N VAL A 76 9.38 -6.89 6.05
CA VAL A 76 9.55 -5.71 5.19
C VAL A 76 9.53 -6.16 3.74
N VAL A 77 8.67 -5.57 2.93
CA VAL A 77 8.59 -5.78 1.48
C VAL A 77 8.93 -4.48 0.79
N GLU A 78 10.09 -4.45 0.13
CA GLU A 78 10.66 -3.22 -0.46
C GLU A 78 10.19 -2.95 -1.89
N TYR A 79 9.61 -3.94 -2.57
CA TYR A 79 9.20 -3.83 -3.97
C TYR A 79 7.86 -4.52 -4.21
N PRO A 80 7.04 -4.03 -5.16
CA PRO A 80 5.80 -4.69 -5.53
C PRO A 80 6.07 -6.07 -6.17
N PRO A 81 5.15 -7.04 -6.03
CA PRO A 81 3.89 -6.96 -5.31
C PRO A 81 4.10 -6.86 -3.79
N PHE A 82 3.39 -5.94 -3.14
CA PHE A 82 3.48 -5.74 -1.69
C PHE A 82 2.62 -6.78 -0.98
N GLU A 83 3.12 -8.01 -0.96
CA GLU A 83 2.43 -9.16 -0.38
C GLU A 83 3.38 -10.02 0.45
N LEU A 84 2.80 -10.73 1.42
CA LEU A 84 3.49 -11.66 2.28
C LEU A 84 2.67 -12.93 2.42
N THR A 85 3.29 -14.07 2.11
CA THR A 85 2.69 -15.40 2.28
C THR A 85 3.27 -16.11 3.49
N GLU A 86 2.40 -16.72 4.29
CA GLU A 86 2.74 -17.53 5.46
C GLU A 86 1.79 -18.71 5.65
N CYS A 87 2.14 -19.62 6.55
CA CYS A 87 1.27 -20.70 7.00
C CYS A 87 0.89 -20.50 8.47
N GLY A 88 -0.35 -20.83 8.82
CA GLY A 88 -0.81 -20.72 10.20
C GLY A 88 -2.21 -21.29 10.40
N TRP A 89 -2.68 -21.23 11.64
CA TRP A 89 -3.96 -21.81 12.05
C TRP A 89 -4.93 -20.81 12.68
N GLY A 90 -4.42 -19.69 13.20
CA GLY A 90 -5.19 -18.68 13.91
C GLY A 90 -5.40 -17.41 13.10
N GLU A 91 -6.55 -16.77 13.34
CA GLU A 91 -6.88 -15.42 12.90
C GLU A 91 -6.31 -14.40 13.90
N PHE A 92 -5.77 -13.29 13.40
CA PHE A 92 -5.20 -12.22 14.23
C PHE A 92 -5.15 -10.91 13.44
N GLU A 93 -4.99 -9.78 14.14
CA GLU A 93 -4.81 -8.48 13.49
C GLU A 93 -3.37 -8.31 13.00
N ILE A 94 -3.23 -7.99 11.71
CA ILE A 94 -1.98 -7.63 11.05
C ILE A 94 -1.95 -6.10 10.92
N ALA A 95 -0.94 -5.46 11.51
CA ALA A 95 -0.68 -4.05 11.23
C ALA A 95 0.16 -3.93 9.96
N ILE A 96 -0.29 -3.08 9.04
CA ILE A 96 0.31 -2.86 7.73
C ILE A 96 0.76 -1.40 7.66
N THR A 97 2.06 -1.15 7.61
CA THR A 97 2.61 0.20 7.55
C THR A 97 3.21 0.49 6.18
N LEU A 98 2.61 1.43 5.45
CA LEU A 98 3.10 1.92 4.17
C LEU A 98 4.09 3.06 4.42
N TYR A 99 5.29 2.93 3.87
CA TYR A 99 6.27 4.01 3.81
C TYR A 99 6.33 4.53 2.38
N PHE A 100 6.20 5.85 2.22
CA PHE A 100 6.22 6.49 0.92
C PHE A 100 7.63 6.95 0.54
N HIS A 101 7.82 7.28 -0.74
CA HIS A 101 9.03 7.97 -1.16
C HIS A 101 9.09 9.37 -0.52
N SER A 102 10.31 9.88 -0.28
CA SER A 102 10.53 11.15 0.44
C SER A 102 9.97 12.38 -0.28
N ASP A 103 9.73 12.27 -1.59
CA ASP A 103 9.10 13.33 -2.37
C ASP A 103 7.56 13.27 -2.34
N VAL A 104 6.98 12.21 -1.76
CA VAL A 104 5.54 11.97 -1.64
C VAL A 104 5.07 12.37 -0.25
N CYS A 105 5.55 11.68 0.79
CA CYS A 105 5.16 11.90 2.18
C CYS A 105 6.19 11.29 3.14
N ASP A 106 6.62 12.07 4.14
CA ASP A 106 7.54 11.55 5.19
C ASP A 106 6.80 10.75 6.27
N LYS A 107 5.49 10.93 6.40
CA LYS A 107 4.67 10.24 7.40
C LYS A 107 4.23 8.88 6.86
N PRO A 108 4.54 7.76 7.55
CA PRO A 108 3.98 6.47 7.17
C PRO A 108 2.48 6.41 7.42
N LEU A 109 1.78 5.58 6.65
CA LEU A 109 0.36 5.27 6.85
C LEU A 109 0.24 3.88 7.49
N SER A 110 -0.55 3.76 8.55
CA SER A 110 -0.84 2.47 9.19
C SER A 110 -2.27 2.05 8.91
N LEU A 111 -2.42 0.83 8.38
CA LEU A 111 -3.68 0.12 8.19
C LEU A 111 -3.69 -1.10 9.12
N TYR A 112 -4.87 -1.56 9.50
CA TYR A 112 -5.05 -2.76 10.32
C TYR A 112 -6.00 -3.71 9.59
N HIS A 113 -5.57 -4.95 9.43
CA HIS A 113 -6.35 -5.98 8.75
C HIS A 113 -6.47 -7.21 9.65
N HIS A 114 -7.69 -7.64 9.92
CA HIS A 114 -7.91 -8.90 10.65
C HIS A 114 -7.80 -10.07 9.68
N LEU A 115 -6.75 -10.89 9.82
CA LEU A 115 -6.51 -12.07 9.00
C LEU A 115 -7.68 -13.04 9.12
N LYS A 116 -8.36 -13.32 8.01
CA LYS A 116 -9.46 -14.28 7.94
C LYS A 116 -9.04 -15.57 7.26
N LEU A 117 -9.25 -16.71 7.93
CA LEU A 117 -8.92 -18.05 7.46
C LEU A 117 -10.18 -18.87 7.17
N TYR A 118 -11.28 -18.59 7.88
CA TYR A 118 -12.53 -19.32 7.77
C TYR A 118 -13.61 -18.46 7.09
N PRO A 119 -14.51 -19.05 6.29
CA PRO A 119 -15.66 -18.33 5.74
C PRO A 119 -16.56 -17.79 6.88
N GLU A 120 -17.13 -16.58 6.70
CA GLU A 120 -18.04 -16.00 7.69
C GLU A 120 -19.42 -16.68 7.70
N ASP A 121 -19.89 -17.10 6.52
CA ASP A 121 -21.11 -17.87 6.39
C ASP A 121 -20.81 -19.36 6.61
N ASP A 122 -21.71 -20.05 7.33
CA ASP A 122 -21.75 -21.49 7.64
C ASP A 122 -21.93 -22.39 6.38
N SER A 123 -21.42 -21.91 5.25
CA SER A 123 -21.62 -22.34 3.85
C SER A 123 -20.87 -23.62 3.46
N GLY A 124 -20.63 -24.49 4.44
CA GLY A 124 -20.15 -25.85 4.24
C GLY A 124 -18.67 -26.07 4.57
N PRO A 125 -18.17 -27.28 4.32
CA PRO A 125 -16.83 -27.69 4.74
C PRO A 125 -15.73 -26.87 4.05
N LEU A 126 -14.63 -26.65 4.77
CA LEU A 126 -13.42 -26.03 4.23
C LEU A 126 -13.03 -26.70 2.91
N SER A 127 -12.75 -25.88 1.90
CA SER A 127 -12.41 -26.33 0.55
C SER A 127 -10.97 -26.00 0.23
N THR A 128 -10.25 -26.96 -0.33
CA THR A 128 -8.91 -26.72 -0.90
C THR A 128 -8.96 -25.96 -2.23
N LYS A 129 -10.16 -25.82 -2.83
CA LYS A 129 -10.35 -25.20 -4.15
C LYS A 129 -10.87 -23.77 -4.07
N LYS A 130 -11.62 -23.44 -3.02
CA LYS A 130 -12.21 -22.10 -2.83
C LYS A 130 -11.45 -21.40 -1.70
N PRO A 131 -10.71 -20.33 -2.00
CA PRO A 131 -10.07 -19.56 -0.93
C PRO A 131 -11.09 -18.73 -0.16
N VAL A 132 -10.71 -18.37 1.06
CA VAL A 132 -11.30 -17.25 1.80
C VAL A 132 -10.60 -15.99 1.35
N VAL A 133 -11.35 -14.98 0.90
CA VAL A 133 -10.83 -13.68 0.48
C VAL A 133 -11.56 -12.62 1.28
N VAL A 134 -10.82 -11.79 2.00
CA VAL A 134 -11.35 -10.65 2.75
C VAL A 134 -10.49 -9.45 2.43
N GLU A 135 -11.11 -8.45 1.82
CA GLU A 135 -10.43 -7.28 1.27
C GLU A 135 -11.23 -6.02 1.56
N SER A 136 -10.52 -4.95 1.90
CA SER A 136 -11.05 -3.62 2.17
C SER A 136 -10.54 -2.64 1.11
N TYR A 137 -11.42 -1.75 0.68
CA TYR A 137 -11.07 -0.60 -0.15
C TYR A 137 -10.70 0.58 0.75
N ASP A 138 -9.68 1.33 0.36
CA ASP A 138 -9.34 2.62 0.98
C ASP A 138 -8.74 3.57 -0.07
N GLU A 139 -8.68 4.86 0.24
CA GLU A 139 -8.13 5.88 -0.63
C GLU A 139 -7.12 6.74 0.12
N ILE A 140 -5.84 6.60 -0.24
CA ILE A 140 -4.77 7.38 0.37
C ILE A 140 -4.79 8.79 -0.22
N VAL A 141 -5.00 9.81 0.60
CA VAL A 141 -5.02 11.21 0.17
C VAL A 141 -3.76 11.95 0.64
N PHE A 142 -3.07 12.60 -0.29
CA PHE A 142 -1.93 13.47 -0.04
C PHE A 142 -2.35 14.92 -0.26
N SER A 143 -2.48 15.68 0.83
CA SER A 143 -2.76 17.11 0.79
C SER A 143 -1.50 17.92 0.50
N GLU A 144 -1.61 18.90 -0.41
CA GLU A 144 -0.51 19.76 -0.85
C GLU A 144 0.75 18.97 -1.25
N PRO A 145 0.64 18.06 -2.24
CA PRO A 145 1.76 17.24 -2.69
C PRO A 145 2.90 18.11 -3.25
N SER A 146 4.12 17.56 -3.27
CA SER A 146 5.25 18.25 -3.87
C SER A 146 5.08 18.39 -5.39
N ASP A 147 5.59 19.48 -5.96
CA ASP A 147 5.59 19.70 -7.42
C ASP A 147 6.26 18.51 -8.15
N ALA A 148 7.32 17.94 -7.55
CA ALA A 148 8.05 16.80 -8.09
C ALA A 148 7.17 15.53 -8.13
N PHE A 149 6.41 15.26 -7.06
CA PHE A 149 5.49 14.14 -7.04
C PHE A 149 4.37 14.33 -8.06
N VAL A 150 3.74 15.51 -8.11
CA VAL A 150 2.69 15.83 -9.09
C VAL A 150 3.20 15.64 -10.52
N ALA A 151 4.38 16.19 -10.84
CA ALA A 151 4.97 16.04 -12.17
C ALA A 151 5.26 14.57 -12.53
N ARG A 152 5.65 13.74 -11.56
CA ARG A 152 5.87 12.29 -11.76
C ARG A 152 4.57 11.54 -12.03
N VAL A 153 3.47 11.94 -11.39
CA VAL A 153 2.22 11.14 -11.35
C VAL A 153 1.05 11.71 -12.14
N GLN A 154 1.21 12.86 -12.79
CA GLN A 154 0.14 13.57 -13.49
C GLN A 154 -0.64 12.72 -14.52
N ASN A 155 -0.02 11.69 -15.10
CA ASN A 155 -0.65 10.74 -16.03
C ASN A 155 -0.48 9.27 -15.59
N HIS A 156 -0.14 9.04 -14.32
CA HIS A 156 0.09 7.69 -13.81
C HIS A 156 -1.25 7.04 -13.44
N PRO A 157 -1.54 5.80 -13.91
CA PRO A 157 -2.86 5.19 -13.71
C PRO A 157 -3.21 4.97 -12.23
N ALA A 158 -2.21 4.79 -11.37
CA ALA A 158 -2.41 4.56 -9.93
C ALA A 158 -2.79 5.83 -9.14
N VAL A 159 -2.66 7.04 -9.70
CA VAL A 159 -2.78 8.29 -8.94
C VAL A 159 -3.78 9.22 -9.59
N ASN A 160 -4.80 9.59 -8.83
CA ASN A 160 -5.75 10.61 -9.20
C ASN A 160 -5.20 11.97 -8.77
N VAL A 161 -4.92 12.84 -9.75
CA VAL A 161 -4.60 14.25 -9.49
C VAL A 161 -5.69 15.09 -10.17
N PRO A 162 -6.47 15.90 -9.43
CA PRO A 162 -7.40 16.84 -10.02
C PRO A 162 -6.64 17.73 -11.00
N ARG A 163 -7.16 17.89 -12.21
CA ARG A 163 -6.62 18.89 -13.12
C ARG A 163 -6.86 20.25 -12.48
N LEU A 164 -5.79 20.93 -12.06
CA LEU A 164 -5.87 22.32 -11.67
C LEU A 164 -6.53 23.08 -12.83
N SER A 165 -7.60 23.83 -12.54
CA SER A 165 -8.19 24.71 -13.54
C SER A 165 -7.10 25.69 -14.00
N SER A 166 -7.05 25.97 -15.30
CA SER A 166 -6.00 26.75 -15.97
C SER A 166 -5.91 28.23 -15.53
N GLY A 167 -6.41 28.60 -14.35
CA GLY A 167 -6.43 29.95 -13.79
C GLY A 167 -5.43 30.23 -12.67
N ALA A 168 -4.67 29.25 -12.18
CA ALA A 168 -3.62 29.50 -11.19
C ALA A 168 -2.36 30.03 -11.89
N HIS A 169 -2.29 31.36 -11.99
CA HIS A 169 -1.15 32.11 -12.51
C HIS A 169 0.15 31.70 -11.78
N LEU A 170 0.97 30.89 -12.43
CA LEU A 170 2.39 30.74 -12.07
C LEU A 170 3.01 32.14 -12.15
N SER A 171 3.39 32.73 -11.02
CA SER A 171 4.11 34.00 -11.03
C SER A 171 5.46 33.81 -11.73
N SER A 172 5.47 34.14 -13.01
CA SER A 172 6.68 34.33 -13.78
C SER A 172 7.47 35.46 -13.12
N SER A 173 8.52 35.08 -12.39
CA SER A 173 9.59 35.99 -12.02
C SER A 173 10.40 36.26 -13.29
N GLY A 174 9.96 37.24 -14.07
CA GLY A 174 10.63 37.71 -15.28
C GLY A 174 11.37 39.00 -14.97
N VAL A 175 12.70 38.91 -14.97
CA VAL A 175 13.67 40.00 -14.82
C VAL A 175 13.48 41.01 -15.96
N PHE A 176 13.36 42.29 -15.63
CA PHE A 176 13.53 43.38 -16.61
C PHE A 176 14.99 43.84 -16.59
N PHE A 177 15.62 43.88 -17.77
CA PHE A 177 16.84 44.64 -18.05
C PHE A 177 16.47 46.06 -18.48
#